data_AF-J2PZH7-F1
#
_entry.id   AF-J2PZH7-F1
#
_cell.length_a   1.000
_cell.length_b   1.000
_cell.length_c   1.000
_cell.angle_alpha   90.00
_cell.angle_beta   90.00
_cell.angle_gamma   90.00
#
_symmetry.space_group_name_H-M   'P 1'
#
loop_
_entity.id
_entity.type
_entity.pdbx_description
1 polymer ?
#
loop_
_entity_poly.entity_id
_entity_poly.type
_entity_poly.pdbx_seq_one_letter_code
_entity_poly.pdbx_strand_id
1 'polypeptide(L)' 'MTIEESGTRRSVGRTKLNFDKMPGRFPAGTKDRIKLLLRVGETQTAFLQEAVEAEIKRREKAKP' A
#
# COMPACT_ATOMS: atom_id res chain seq x y z
N MET A 1 -12.70 -7.63 50.93
CA MET A 1 -12.25 -8.46 49.80
C MET A 1 -13.49 -8.79 49.00
N THR A 2 -13.69 -8.36 47.75
CA THR A 2 -12.76 -7.89 46.71
C THR A 2 -13.59 -7.09 45.70
N ILE A 3 -13.01 -6.00 45.18
CA ILE A 3 -13.60 -5.15 44.13
C ILE A 3 -13.32 -5.85 42.80
N GLU A 4 -14.36 -6.25 42.05
CA GLU A 4 -14.18 -6.75 40.69
C GLU A 4 -14.10 -5.55 39.73
N GLU A 5 -12.86 -5.19 39.41
CA GLU A 5 -12.50 -4.13 38.48
C GLU A 5 -12.76 -4.61 37.04
N SER A 6 -13.88 -4.19 36.45
CA SER A 6 -14.19 -4.43 35.05
C SER A 6 -13.28 -3.59 34.16
N GLY A 7 -12.12 -4.15 33.79
CA GLY A 7 -11.17 -3.54 32.87
C GLY A 7 -11.78 -3.38 31.47
N THR A 8 -12.23 -2.17 31.15
CA THR A 8 -12.60 -1.77 29.78
C THR A 8 -11.39 -1.97 28.86
N ARG A 9 -11.39 -3.05 28.08
CA ARG A 9 -10.43 -3.26 26.99
C ARG A 9 -10.60 -2.10 26.01
N ARG A 10 -9.70 -1.11 26.07
CA ARG A 10 -9.60 -0.06 25.06
C ARG A 10 -9.34 -0.77 23.74
N SER A 11 -10.35 -0.85 22.87
CA SER A 11 -10.12 -1.22 21.48
C SER A 11 -9.20 -0.15 20.93
N VAL A 12 -7.92 -0.45 20.78
CA VAL A 12 -7.01 0.39 20.01
C VAL A 12 -7.57 0.36 18.59
N GLY A 13 -8.33 1.40 18.24
CA GLY A 13 -8.93 1.52 16.92
C GLY A 13 -7.82 1.31 15.91
N ARG A 14 -7.95 0.28 15.06
CA ARG A 14 -6.98 0.00 14.00
C ARG A 14 -6.82 1.29 13.22
N THR A 15 -5.63 1.90 13.28
CA THR A 15 -5.32 3.11 12.52
C THR A 15 -5.73 2.84 11.08
N LYS A 16 -6.75 3.56 10.61
CA LYS A 16 -7.07 3.58 9.18
C LYS A 16 -5.85 4.24 8.55
N LEU A 17 -4.90 3.44 8.07
CA LEU A 17 -3.99 3.90 7.02
C LEU A 17 -4.94 4.50 5.99
N ASN A 18 -4.85 5.82 5.79
CA ASN A 18 -5.64 6.52 4.80
C ASN A 18 -5.27 5.90 3.46
N PHE A 19 -6.03 4.89 3.06
CA PHE A 19 -5.96 4.31 1.73
C PHE A 19 -6.67 5.33 0.86
N ASP A 20 -5.93 6.35 0.44
CA ASP A 20 -6.38 7.16 -0.67
C ASP A 20 -6.45 6.20 -1.88
N LYS A 21 -7.67 5.73 -2.15
CA LYS A 21 -7.91 4.73 -3.19
C LYS A 21 -7.92 5.47 -4.51
N MET A 22 -6.77 5.48 -5.19
CA MET A 22 -6.67 6.02 -6.54
C MET A 22 -6.87 4.88 -7.56
N PRO A 23 -8.04 4.76 -8.22
CA PRO A 23 -8.24 3.76 -9.25
C PRO A 23 -7.42 4.10 -10.51
N GLY A 24 -6.39 3.30 -10.79
CA GLY A 24 -5.62 3.38 -12.03
C GLY A 24 -6.28 2.61 -13.18
N ARG A 25 -6.54 3.29 -14.30
CA ARG A 25 -6.90 2.62 -15.56
C ARG A 25 -5.61 2.23 -16.30
N PHE A 26 -5.51 0.96 -16.66
CA PHE A 26 -4.42 0.44 -17.47
C PHE A 26 -4.97 -0.14 -18.77
N PRO A 27 -4.17 -0.17 -19.85
CA PRO A 27 -4.50 -0.93 -21.04
C PRO A 27 -4.81 -2.40 -20.71
N ALA A 28 -5.60 -3.04 -21.58
CA ALA A 28 -5.90 -4.46 -21.46
C ALA A 28 -4.60 -5.28 -21.44
N GLY A 29 -4.56 -6.32 -20.61
CA GLY A 29 -3.39 -7.20 -20.45
C GLY A 29 -2.24 -6.63 -19.61
N THR A 30 -2.23 -5.34 -19.25
CA THR A 30 -1.16 -4.77 -18.42
C THR A 30 -1.09 -5.43 -17.04
N LYS A 31 -2.24 -5.73 -16.42
CA LYS A 31 -2.27 -6.38 -15.11
C LYS A 31 -1.69 -7.80 -15.16
N ASP A 32 -1.94 -8.53 -16.24
CA ASP A 32 -1.42 -9.89 -16.40
C ASP A 32 0.08 -9.87 -16.66
N ARG A 33 0.56 -8.91 -17.45
CA ARG A 33 1.99 -8.65 -17.62
C ARG A 33 2.68 -8.32 -16.30
N ILE A 34 2.05 -7.52 -15.43
CA ILE A 34 2.60 -7.23 -14.10
C ILE A 34 2.71 -8.50 -13.28
N LYS A 35 1.64 -9.30 -13.20
CA LYS A 35 1.64 -10.56 -12.43
C LYS A 35 2.72 -11.54 -12.87
N LEU A 36 2.99 -11.63 -14.17
CA LEU A 36 4.04 -12.50 -14.72
C LEU A 36 5.45 -12.06 -14.30
N LEU A 37 5.64 -10.78 -13.99
CA LEU A 37 6.93 -10.17 -13.67
C LEU A 37 7.19 -10.02 -12.17
N LEU A 38 6.22 -10.41 -11.31
CA LEU A 38 6.41 -10.33 -9.86
C LEU A 38 7.50 -11.29 -9.41
N ARG A 39 8.37 -10.81 -8.53
CA ARG A 39 9.35 -11.64 -7.84
C ARG A 39 8.63 -12.56 -6.84
N VAL A 40 9.32 -13.61 -6.39
CA VAL A 40 8.78 -14.52 -5.37
C VAL A 40 8.42 -13.73 -4.11
N GLY A 41 7.16 -13.78 -3.70
CA GLY A 41 6.64 -13.07 -2.53
C GLY A 41 6.32 -11.59 -2.74
N GLU A 42 6.54 -11.05 -3.95
CA GLU A 42 6.20 -9.67 -4.27
C GLU A 42 4.70 -9.51 -4.54
N THR A 43 4.11 -8.44 -4.01
CA THR A 43 2.71 -8.11 -4.29
C THR A 43 2.61 -7.14 -5.46
N GLN A 44 1.50 -7.19 -6.20
CA GLN A 44 1.23 -6.21 -7.25
C GLN A 44 1.26 -4.76 -6.71
N THR A 45 0.83 -4.54 -5.46
CA THR A 45 0.90 -3.23 -4.82
C THR A 45 2.34 -2.76 -4.62
N ALA A 46 3.22 -3.64 -4.12
CA ALA A 46 4.63 -3.33 -3.91
C ALA A 46 5.32 -2.98 -5.25
N PHE A 47 5.06 -3.78 -6.30
CA PHE A 47 5.55 -3.49 -7.65
C PHE A 47 5.11 -2.11 -8.15
N LEU A 48 3.83 -1.76 -7.99
CA LEU A 48 3.30 -0.47 -8.41
C LEU A 48 3.89 0.70 -7.61
N GLN A 49 4.09 0.52 -6.30
CA GLN A 49 4.71 1.53 -5.44
C GLN A 49 6.14 1.80 -5.87
N GLU A 50 6.96 0.76 -6.06
CA GLU A 50 8.34 0.91 -6.51
C GLU A 50 8.41 1.61 -7.88
N ALA A 51 7.54 1.23 -8.82
CA ALA A 51 7.49 1.85 -10.14
C ALA A 51 7.12 3.34 -10.08
N VAL A 52 6.18 3.72 -9.21
CA VAL A 52 5.77 5.13 -9.03
C VAL A 52 6.89 5.95 -8.39
N GLU A 53 7.50 5.45 -7.32
CA GLU A 53 8.59 6.15 -6.62
C GLU A 53 9.82 6.33 -7.52
N ALA A 54 10.15 5.32 -8.32
CA ALA A 54 11.23 5.42 -9.30
C ALA A 54 10.99 6.53 -10.33
N GLU A 55 9.75 6.65 -10.83
CA GLU A 55 9.37 7.69 -11.78
C GLU A 55 9.35 9.10 -11.15
N ILE A 56 8.88 9.22 -9.91
CA ILE A 56 8.94 10.48 -9.15
C ILE A 56 10.40 10.93 -9.03
N LYS A 57 11.27 10.07 -8.51
CA LYS A 57 12.70 10.36 -8.34
C LYS A 57 13.38 10.76 -9.66
N ARG A 58 13.02 10.08 -10.76
CA ARG A 58 13.53 10.42 -12.11
C ARG A 58 13.15 11.84 -12.50
N ARG A 59 11.90 12.25 -12.26
CA ARG A 59 11.41 13.59 -12.59
C ARG A 59 11.98 14.65 -11.67
N GLU A 60 12.12 14.36 -10.38
CA GLU A 60 12.74 15.28 -9.42
C GLU A 60 14.18 15.60 -9.80
N LYS A 61 14.96 14.59 -10.19
CA LYS A 61 16.32 14.79 -10.69
C LYS A 61 16.38 15.61 -11.98
N ALA A 62 15.33 15.57 -12.80
CA ALA A 62 15.24 16.29 -14.06
C ALA A 62 14.65 17.71 -13.90
N LYS A 63 14.25 18.13 -12.68
CA LYS A 63 13.83 19.52 -12.45
C LYS A 63 15.05 20.45 -12.55
N PRO A 64 14.91 21.63 -13.17
CA PRO A 64 15.96 22.63 -13.27
C PRO A 64 16.30 23.25 -11.91
#